data_AF-A0A7C4G3F4-F1
#
_entry.id   AF-A0A7C4G3F4-F1
#
_cell.length_a   1.000
_cell.length_b   1.000
_cell.length_c   1.000
_cell.angle_alpha   90.00
_cell.angle_beta   90.00
_cell.angle_gamma   90.00
#
_symmetry.space_group_name_H-M   'P 1'
#
loop_
_entity.id
_entity.type
_entity.pdbx_description
1 polymer ?
#
loop_
_entity_poly.entity_id
_entity_poly.type
_entity_poly.pdbx_seq_one_letter_code
_entity_poly.pdbx_strand_id
1 'polypeptide(L)'
;RHFYYNFYVYSYVNGMIAATVLADTILAGGEPAARRYIDGLLKAGGSKDPLDILKDAGVDMMDPATFKKAVDKFRLRTRELSELAAAAR
;
A
#
# COMPACT_ATOMS: atom_id res chain seq x y z
N ARG A 1 -16.43 17.03 -5.63
CA ARG A 1 -15.16 17.77 -5.83
C ARG A 1 -14.13 16.98 -6.65
N HIS A 2 -13.91 15.68 -6.43
CA HIS A 2 -12.93 14.89 -7.22
C HIS A 2 -13.30 14.65 -8.69
N PHE A 3 -14.59 14.59 -9.01
CA PHE A 3 -15.10 14.38 -10.38
C PHE A 3 -14.82 15.54 -11.35
N TYR A 4 -14.42 16.71 -10.84
CA TYR A 4 -14.05 17.87 -11.66
C TYR A 4 -12.55 17.94 -11.96
N TYR A 5 -11.77 16.96 -11.48
CA TYR A 5 -10.36 16.82 -11.80
C TYR A 5 -10.17 15.60 -12.70
N ASN A 6 -9.60 15.82 -13.88
CA ASN A 6 -9.37 14.75 -14.84
C ASN A 6 -8.44 13.68 -14.25
N PHE A 7 -8.92 12.43 -14.26
CA PHE A 7 -8.16 11.26 -13.82
C PHE A 7 -7.59 11.35 -12.39
N TYR A 8 -8.20 12.09 -11.46
CA TYR A 8 -7.65 12.14 -10.10
C TYR A 8 -7.97 10.90 -9.26
N VAL A 9 -9.15 10.30 -9.47
CA VAL A 9 -9.70 9.30 -8.54
C VAL A 9 -8.89 7.99 -8.48
N TYR A 10 -8.18 7.62 -9.55
CA TYR A 10 -7.37 6.39 -9.54
C TYR A 10 -6.21 6.47 -8.52
N SER A 11 -5.76 7.69 -8.19
CA SER A 11 -4.69 7.92 -7.21
C SER A 11 -5.07 7.41 -5.81
N TYR A 12 -6.36 7.41 -5.45
CA TYR A 12 -6.82 6.83 -4.19
C TYR A 12 -6.58 5.33 -4.12
N VAL A 13 -6.93 4.62 -5.21
CA VAL A 13 -6.77 3.17 -5.26
C VAL A 13 -5.28 2.81 -5.24
N ASN A 14 -4.47 3.52 -6.03
CA ASN A 14 -3.02 3.33 -6.03
C ASN A 14 -2.39 3.65 -4.67
N GLY A 15 -2.83 4.72 -4.00
CA GLY A 15 -2.39 5.05 -2.66
C GLY A 15 -2.72 3.96 -1.63
N MET A 16 -3.94 3.41 -1.69
CA MET A 16 -4.33 2.31 -0.80
C MET A 16 -3.54 1.02 -1.06
N ILE A 17 -3.27 0.69 -2.32
CA ILE A 17 -2.43 -0.45 -2.70
C ILE A 17 -1.03 -0.27 -2.11
N ALA A 18 -0.40 0.88 -2.36
CA ALA A 18 0.95 1.15 -1.87
C ALA A 18 1.02 1.13 -0.35
N ALA A 19 0.07 1.76 0.34
CA ALA A 19 -0.01 1.78 1.79
C ALA A 19 -0.18 0.37 2.39
N THR A 20 -1.00 -0.48 1.76
CA THR A 20 -1.20 -1.88 2.21
C THR A 20 0.10 -2.67 2.14
N VAL A 21 0.83 -2.57 1.02
CA VAL A 21 2.11 -3.28 0.83
C VAL A 21 3.21 -2.72 1.73
N LEU A 22 3.29 -1.40 1.89
CA LEU A 22 4.25 -0.75 2.80
C LEU A 22 4.00 -1.20 4.25
N ALA A 23 2.74 -1.18 4.70
CA ALA A 23 2.39 -1.60 6.06
C ALA A 23 2.77 -3.05 6.33
N ASP A 24 2.43 -3.97 5.42
CA ASP A 24 2.81 -5.39 5.56
C ASP A 24 4.33 -5.58 5.56
N THR A 25 5.04 -4.80 4.73
CA THR A 25 6.51 -4.85 4.68
C THR A 25 7.14 -4.34 5.97
N ILE A 26 6.59 -3.28 6.58
CA ILE A 26 7.06 -2.74 7.86
C ILE A 26 6.77 -3.72 9.00
N LEU A 27 5.56 -4.30 9.04
CA LEU A 27 5.18 -5.27 10.06
C LEU A 27 6.06 -6.53 10.02
N ALA A 28 6.41 -7.00 8.83
CA ALA A 28 7.27 -8.18 8.66
C ALA A 28 8.77 -7.87 8.80
N GLY A 29 9.21 -6.72 8.29
CA GLY A 29 10.63 -6.35 8.19
C GLY A 29 11.15 -5.51 9.35
N GLY A 30 10.28 -5.06 10.26
CA GLY A 30 10.63 -4.32 11.46
C GLY A 30 11.35 -2.99 11.17
N GLU A 31 12.28 -2.64 12.06
CA GLU A 31 12.96 -1.34 12.06
C GLU A 31 13.73 -1.01 10.75
N PRO A 32 14.43 -1.95 10.09
CA PRO A 32 15.02 -1.70 8.77
C PRO A 32 13.99 -1.30 7.70
N ALA A 33 12.83 -1.96 7.66
CA ALA A 33 11.77 -1.63 6.70
C ALA A 33 11.10 -0.29 7.03
N ALA A 34 10.91 0.01 8.32
CA ALA A 34 10.40 1.30 8.76
C ALA A 34 11.33 2.45 8.38
N ARG A 35 12.66 2.28 8.55
CA ARG A 35 13.66 3.28 8.11
C ARG A 35 13.60 3.53 6.62
N ARG A 36 13.53 2.48 5.79
CA ARG A 36 13.38 2.63 4.33
C ARG A 36 12.12 3.42 3.96
N TYR A 37 11.00 3.18 4.63
CA TYR A 37 9.78 3.97 4.43
C TYR A 37 9.98 5.45 4.81
N ILE A 38 10.60 5.73 5.96
CA ILE A 38 10.86 7.11 6.41
C ILE A 38 11.80 7.83 5.45
N ASP A 39 12.91 7.20 5.07
CA ASP A 39 13.96 7.82 4.27
C ASP A 39 13.57 7.91 2.78
N GLY A 40 12.92 6.88 2.24
CA GLY A 40 12.55 6.79 0.83
C GLY A 40 11.25 7.52 0.47
N LEU A 41 10.26 7.56 1.37
CA LEU A 41 8.96 8.21 1.11
C LEU A 41 8.79 9.53 1.86
N LEU A 42 8.83 9.48 3.20
CA LEU A 42 8.43 10.63 4.02
C LEU A 42 9.39 11.81 3.89
N LYS A 43 10.70 11.54 3.91
CA LYS A 43 11.73 12.58 3.74
C LYS A 43 11.84 13.06 2.28
N ALA A 44 11.46 12.24 1.31
CA ALA A 44 11.53 12.60 -0.10
C ALA A 44 10.52 13.69 -0.50
N GLY A 45 9.37 13.76 0.16
CA GLY A 45 8.34 14.77 -0.14
C GLY A 45 7.96 14.74 -1.63
N GLY A 46 8.05 15.90 -2.29
CA GLY A 46 7.82 16.05 -3.74
C GLY A 46 9.10 16.18 -4.58
N SER A 47 10.24 15.68 -4.11
CA SER A 47 11.55 15.90 -4.74
C SER A 47 11.82 15.07 -6.01
N LYS A 48 11.00 14.04 -6.28
CA LYS A 48 11.14 13.11 -7.41
C LYS A 48 9.76 12.69 -7.94
N ASP A 49 9.75 11.94 -9.03
CA ASP A 49 8.52 11.32 -9.52
C ASP A 49 7.89 10.40 -8.45
N PRO A 50 6.56 10.43 -8.25
CA PRO A 50 5.91 9.62 -7.22
C PRO A 50 6.16 8.11 -7.35
N LEU A 51 6.33 7.58 -8.57
CA LEU A 51 6.62 6.16 -8.78
C LEU A 51 8.03 5.80 -8.30
N ASP A 52 9.00 6.67 -8.55
CA ASP A 52 10.38 6.49 -8.10
C ASP A 52 10.47 6.58 -6.58
N ILE A 53 9.74 7.52 -5.96
CA ILE A 53 9.68 7.67 -4.50
C ILE A 53 9.10 6.40 -3.84
N LEU A 54 8.00 5.88 -4.39
CA LEU A 54 7.41 4.64 -3.86
C LEU A 54 8.36 3.45 -4.02
N LYS A 55 9.10 3.40 -5.15
CA LYS A 55 10.10 2.37 -5.40
C LYS A 55 11.27 2.45 -4.42
N ASP A 56 11.77 3.65 -4.13
CA ASP A 56 12.79 3.91 -3.11
C ASP A 56 12.32 3.46 -1.70
N ALA A 57 11.04 3.63 -1.39
CA ALA A 57 10.42 3.12 -0.16
C ALA A 57 10.21 1.60 -0.13
N GLY A 58 10.42 0.92 -1.27
CA GLY A 58 10.33 -0.53 -1.42
C GLY A 58 9.02 -1.04 -2.03
N VAL A 59 8.25 -0.19 -2.70
CA VAL A 59 7.03 -0.56 -3.43
C VAL A 59 7.13 -0.13 -4.89
N ASP A 60 7.28 -1.12 -5.77
CA ASP A 60 7.22 -0.88 -7.21
C ASP A 60 5.76 -0.96 -7.69
N MET A 61 5.17 0.18 -8.05
CA MET A 61 3.80 0.27 -8.53
C MET A 61 3.62 -0.25 -9.96
N MET A 62 4.71 -0.48 -10.71
CA MET A 62 4.68 -1.05 -12.05
C MET A 62 4.78 -2.58 -12.04
N ASP A 63 5.10 -3.18 -10.90
CA ASP A 63 5.08 -4.63 -10.71
C ASP A 63 3.65 -5.13 -10.42
N PRO A 64 3.06 -6.00 -11.27
CA PRO A 64 1.76 -6.61 -11.01
C PRO A 64 1.66 -7.34 -9.67
N ALA A 65 2.78 -7.82 -9.12
CA ALA A 65 2.82 -8.46 -7.81
C ALA A 65 2.41 -7.50 -6.68
N THR A 66 2.64 -6.19 -6.83
CA THR A 66 2.23 -5.17 -5.84
C THR A 66 0.71 -5.13 -5.70
N PHE A 67 -0.01 -5.06 -6.81
CA PHE A 67 -1.47 -5.15 -6.82
C PHE A 67 -1.95 -6.47 -6.22
N LYS A 68 -1.34 -7.59 -6.64
CA LYS A 68 -1.71 -8.92 -6.15
C LYS A 68 -1.57 -9.03 -4.62
N LYS A 69 -0.48 -8.53 -4.04
CA LYS A 69 -0.25 -8.52 -2.58
C LYS A 69 -1.37 -7.77 -1.84
N ALA A 70 -1.75 -6.60 -2.32
CA ALA A 70 -2.83 -5.82 -1.70
C ALA A 70 -4.19 -6.55 -1.74
N VAL A 71 -4.53 -7.16 -2.89
CA VAL A 71 -5.77 -7.93 -3.03
C VAL A 71 -5.75 -9.20 -2.17
N ASP A 72 -4.62 -9.90 -2.09
CA ASP A 72 -4.49 -11.09 -1.25
C ASP A 72 -4.62 -10.74 0.23
N LYS A 73 -4.10 -9.58 0.66
CA LYS A 73 -4.32 -9.07 2.01
C LYS A 73 -5.79 -8.80 2.29
N PHE A 74 -6.51 -8.19 1.35
CA PHE A 74 -7.95 -7.98 1.47
C PHE A 74 -8.70 -9.32 1.62
N ARG A 75 -8.42 -10.29 0.75
CA ARG A 75 -9.02 -11.63 0.81
C ARG A 75 -8.79 -12.32 2.16
N LEU A 76 -7.57 -12.23 2.68
CA LEU A 76 -7.22 -12.77 3.98
C LEU A 76 -8.11 -12.17 5.08
N ARG A 77 -8.21 -10.83 5.14
CA ARG A 77 -9.03 -10.15 6.16
C ARG A 77 -10.52 -10.47 6.04
N THR A 78 -11.04 -10.57 4.82
CA THR A 78 -12.44 -10.96 4.60
C THR A 78 -12.71 -12.40 5.06
N ARG A 79 -11.77 -13.31 4.84
CA ARG A 79 -11.88 -14.69 5.32
C ARG A 79 -11.87 -14.73 6.85
N GLU A 80 -10.89 -14.08 7.49
CA GLU A 80 -10.79 -13.99 8.96
C GLU A 80 -12.09 -13.44 9.58
N LEU A 81 -12.64 -12.37 9.00
CA LEU A 81 -13.91 -11.79 9.45
C LEU A 81 -15.08 -12.78 9.32
N SER A 82 -15.13 -13.53 8.22
CA SER A 82 -16.19 -14.52 7.97
C SER A 82 -16.14 -15.68 8.97
N GLU A 83 -14.95 -16.17 9.29
CA GLU A 83 -14.72 -17.22 10.28
C GLU A 83 -15.14 -16.76 11.69
N LEU A 84 -14.77 -15.54 12.09
CA LEU A 84 -15.18 -14.95 13.36
C LEU A 84 -16.70 -14.76 13.46
N ALA A 85 -17.33 -14.30 12.38
CA ALA A 85 -18.78 -14.12 12.33
C ALA A 85 -19.53 -15.47 12.40
N ALA A 86 -18.96 -16.55 11.86
CA ALA A 86 -19.52 -17.89 11.97
C ALA A 86 -19.36 -18.47 13.38
N ALA A 87 -18.21 -18.24 14.03
CA ALA A 87 -17.95 -18.71 15.39
C ALA A 87 -18.77 -17.97 16.47
N ALA A 88 -19.27 -16.77 16.17
CA ALA A 88 -20.14 -15.99 17.05
C ALA A 88 -21.63 -16.37 16.94
N ARG A 89 -21.98 -17.35 16.11
CA ARG A 89 -23.33 -17.92 15.98
C ARG A 89 -23.41 -19.24 16.74
#